data_AF-A1ZPZ7-F1
#
_entry.id   AF-A1ZPZ7-F1
#
_cell.length_a   1.000
_cell.length_b   1.000
_cell.length_c   1.000
_cell.angle_alpha   90.00
_cell.angle_beta   90.00
_cell.angle_gamma   90.00
#
_symmetry.space_group_name_H-M   'P 1'
#
loop_
_entity.id
_entity.type
_entity.pdbx_description
1 polymer ?
#
loop_
_entity_poly.entity_id
_entity_poly.type
_entity_poly.pdbx_seq_one_letter_code
_entity_poly.pdbx_strand_id
1 'polypeptide(L)'
;MNPSQKKAYDLLKNNPEELLDSTQYQQVIKKVVAKFCSKGHFNNYSPKDVEAVVKTTLVNTKLAQMQENYQPQFNIQIKYFERVVFSVCKELCTVELLTVQKVCIPFNSCP
;
A
#
# COMPACT_ATOMS: atom_id res chain seq x y z
N MET A 1 5.29 25.21 2.35
CA MET A 1 4.65 23.97 1.89
C MET A 1 4.05 24.23 0.52
N ASN A 2 4.38 23.41 -0.49
CA ASN A 2 3.91 23.66 -1.87
C ASN A 2 2.41 23.35 -2.02
N PRO A 3 1.69 23.93 -2.98
CA PRO A 3 0.23 23.76 -3.13
C PRO A 3 -0.21 22.30 -3.25
N SER A 4 0.53 21.49 -4.03
CA SER A 4 0.26 20.06 -4.20
C SER A 4 0.43 19.25 -2.91
N GLN A 5 1.27 19.73 -1.99
CA GLN A 5 1.54 19.05 -0.72
C GLN A 5 0.52 19.40 0.34
N LYS A 6 0.02 20.65 0.32
CA LYS A 6 -1.15 21.04 1.11
C LYS A 6 -2.34 20.19 0.76
N LYS A 7 -2.61 20.04 -0.54
CA LYS A 7 -3.65 19.13 -1.03
C LYS A 7 -3.43 17.68 -0.59
N ALA A 8 -2.20 17.16 -0.68
CA ALA A 8 -1.92 15.79 -0.24
C ALA A 8 -2.01 15.60 1.29
N TYR A 9 -1.70 16.63 2.09
CA TYR A 9 -1.88 16.61 3.53
C TYR A 9 -3.35 16.68 3.93
N ASP A 10 -4.11 17.56 3.28
CA ASP A 10 -5.55 17.68 3.46
C ASP A 10 -6.27 16.39 3.06
N LEU A 11 -5.85 15.75 1.96
CA LEU A 11 -6.34 14.42 1.58
C LEU A 11 -5.92 13.36 2.60
N LEU A 12 -4.68 13.35 3.07
CA LEU A 12 -4.26 12.41 4.11
C LEU A 12 -5.15 12.52 5.36
N LYS A 13 -5.49 13.74 5.79
CA LYS A 13 -6.29 13.99 7.00
C LYS A 13 -7.79 13.75 6.81
N ASN A 14 -8.35 14.12 5.66
CA ASN A 14 -9.80 14.10 5.45
C ASN A 14 -10.28 12.89 4.63
N ASN A 15 -9.53 12.48 3.61
CA ASN A 15 -9.86 11.38 2.68
C ASN A 15 -8.60 10.59 2.29
N PRO A 16 -8.06 9.76 3.20
CA PRO A 16 -6.81 9.05 2.96
C PRO A 16 -6.90 8.03 1.82
N GLU A 17 -8.09 7.51 1.53
CA GLU A 17 -8.33 6.61 0.39
C GLU A 17 -8.17 7.34 -0.96
N GLU A 18 -8.68 8.57 -1.06
CA GLU A 18 -8.53 9.42 -2.25
C GLU A 18 -7.05 9.82 -2.48
N LEU A 19 -6.28 9.94 -1.40
CA LEU A 19 -4.82 10.10 -1.49
C LEU A 19 -4.17 8.87 -2.13
N LEU A 20 -4.58 7.67 -1.73
CA LEU A 20 -4.03 6.43 -2.29
C LEU A 20 -4.37 6.30 -3.77
N ASP A 21 -5.55 6.74 -4.20
CA ASP A 21 -5.98 6.69 -5.61
C ASP A 21 -5.32 7.74 -6.50
N SER A 22 -4.63 8.71 -5.91
CA SER A 22 -3.81 9.66 -6.67
C SER A 22 -2.70 8.93 -7.44
N THR A 23 -2.54 9.27 -8.72
CA THR A 23 -1.58 8.63 -9.64
C THR A 23 -0.17 8.50 -9.06
N GLN A 24 0.29 9.52 -8.33
CA GLN A 24 1.61 9.53 -7.72
C GLN A 24 1.79 8.44 -6.65
N TYR A 25 0.78 8.21 -5.80
CA TYR A 25 0.82 7.20 -4.74
C TYR A 25 0.62 5.79 -5.32
N GLN A 26 -0.28 5.63 -6.29
CA GLN A 26 -0.43 4.40 -7.06
C GLN A 26 0.87 3.96 -7.73
N GLN A 27 1.62 4.90 -8.33
CA GLN A 27 2.92 4.61 -8.93
C GLN A 27 3.96 4.13 -7.90
N VAL A 28 3.96 4.69 -6.69
CA VAL A 28 4.85 4.23 -5.61
C VAL A 28 4.52 2.80 -5.22
N ILE A 29 3.24 2.46 -5.04
CA ILE A 29 2.80 1.08 -4.72
C ILE A 29 3.29 0.11 -5.80
N LYS A 30 2.97 0.40 -7.07
CA LYS A 30 3.38 -0.42 -8.21
C LYS A 30 4.89 -0.63 -8.27
N LYS A 31 5.66 0.45 -8.08
CA LYS A 31 7.13 0.40 -8.13
C LYS A 31 7.70 -0.48 -7.02
N VAL A 32 7.18 -0.36 -5.80
CA VAL A 32 7.65 -1.18 -4.67
C VAL A 32 7.24 -2.64 -4.87
N VAL A 33 5.99 -2.92 -5.21
CA VAL A 33 5.51 -4.29 -5.46
C VAL A 33 6.31 -4.94 -6.58
N ALA A 34 6.51 -4.27 -7.71
CA ALA A 34 7.32 -4.78 -8.82
C ALA A 34 8.75 -5.12 -8.38
N LYS A 35 9.36 -4.33 -7.48
CA LYS A 35 10.69 -4.58 -6.92
C LYS A 35 10.74 -5.84 -6.03
N PHE A 36 9.65 -6.19 -5.36
CA PHE A 36 9.57 -7.43 -4.58
C PHE A 36 9.26 -8.64 -5.47
N CYS A 37 8.36 -8.48 -6.45
CA CYS A 37 8.07 -9.52 -7.45
C CYS A 37 9.33 -9.88 -8.24
N SER A 38 10.11 -8.90 -8.71
CA SER A 38 11.34 -9.17 -9.47
C SER A 38 12.44 -9.86 -8.66
N LYS A 39 12.38 -9.78 -7.33
CA LYS A 39 13.27 -10.48 -6.40
C LYS A 39 12.79 -11.89 -6.02
N GLY A 40 11.64 -12.30 -6.52
CA GLY A 40 11.08 -13.63 -6.26
C GLY A 40 10.25 -13.76 -4.99
N HIS A 41 10.01 -12.67 -4.25
CA HIS A 41 9.30 -12.72 -2.97
C HIS A 41 7.81 -13.07 -3.11
N PHE A 42 7.20 -12.83 -4.27
CA PHE A 42 5.78 -13.07 -4.53
C PHE A 42 5.54 -13.96 -5.75
N ASN A 43 6.44 -14.89 -6.07
CA ASN A 43 6.38 -15.71 -7.30
C ASN A 43 5.07 -16.47 -7.52
N ASN A 44 4.31 -16.75 -6.47
CA ASN A 44 3.04 -17.48 -6.54
C ASN A 44 1.81 -16.56 -6.69
N TYR A 45 2.01 -15.25 -6.77
CA TYR A 45 0.93 -14.26 -6.78
C TYR A 45 1.09 -13.32 -7.96
N SER A 46 -0.03 -12.89 -8.57
CA SER A 46 0.09 -11.85 -9.59
C SER A 46 0.47 -10.52 -8.94
N PRO A 47 1.26 -9.66 -9.61
CA PRO A 47 1.58 -8.34 -9.10
C PRO A 47 0.33 -7.52 -8.74
N LYS A 48 -0.77 -7.71 -9.48
CA LYS A 48 -2.05 -7.03 -9.22
C LYS A 48 -2.70 -7.46 -7.91
N ASP A 49 -2.61 -8.75 -7.58
CA ASP A 49 -3.17 -9.28 -6.32
C ASP A 49 -2.36 -8.74 -5.14
N VAL A 50 -1.03 -8.71 -5.27
CA VAL A 50 -0.14 -8.12 -4.25
C VAL A 50 -0.42 -6.63 -4.08
N GLU A 51 -0.59 -5.88 -5.18
CA GLU A 51 -0.98 -4.46 -5.14
C GLU A 51 -2.30 -4.25 -4.38
N ALA A 52 -3.31 -5.10 -4.63
CA ALA A 52 -4.60 -5.03 -3.95
C ALA A 52 -4.47 -5.30 -2.45
N VAL A 53 -3.73 -6.35 -2.05
CA VAL A 53 -3.48 -6.68 -0.63
C VAL A 53 -2.71 -5.55 0.06
N VAL A 54 -1.69 -4.99 -0.59
CA VAL A 54 -0.93 -3.85 -0.06
C VAL A 54 -1.84 -2.63 0.14
N LYS A 55 -2.69 -2.30 -0.84
CA LYS A 55 -3.66 -1.20 -0.71
C LYS A 55 -4.60 -1.39 0.47
N THR A 56 -5.23 -2.56 0.57
CA THR A 56 -6.13 -2.90 1.67
C THR A 56 -5.43 -2.78 3.03
N THR A 57 -4.18 -3.23 3.12
CA THR A 57 -3.38 -3.12 4.36
C THR A 57 -3.01 -1.68 4.69
N LEU A 58 -2.72 -0.86 3.67
CA LEU A 58 -2.47 0.57 3.86
C LEU A 58 -3.71 1.28 4.41
N VAL A 59 -4.90 1.05 3.82
CA VAL A 59 -6.18 1.62 4.27
C VAL A 59 -6.49 1.21 5.70
N ASN A 60 -6.42 -0.08 6.00
CA ASN A 60 -6.87 -0.59 7.29
C ASN A 60 -5.94 -0.25 8.45
N THR A 61 -4.63 -0.17 8.21
CA THR A 61 -3.66 -0.19 9.31
C THR A 61 -2.68 0.96 9.30
N LYS A 62 -2.21 1.39 8.12
CA LYS A 62 -1.08 2.32 8.03
C LYS A 62 -1.50 3.77 7.76
N LEU A 63 -2.66 4.01 7.13
CA LEU A 63 -3.15 5.36 6.86
C LEU A 63 -3.48 6.12 8.15
N ALA A 64 -4.12 5.47 9.12
CA ALA A 64 -4.35 6.05 10.46
C ALA A 64 -3.02 6.42 11.15
N GLN A 65 -2.04 5.52 11.09
CA GLN A 65 -0.70 5.79 11.65
C GLN A 65 0.01 6.95 10.92
N MET A 66 -0.13 7.06 9.60
CA MET A 66 0.40 8.20 8.84
C MET A 66 -0.30 9.49 9.23
N GLN A 67 -1.61 9.49 9.46
CA GLN A 67 -2.36 10.67 9.90
C GLN A 67 -1.88 11.19 11.26
N GLU A 68 -1.55 10.31 12.19
CA GLU A 68 -1.09 10.68 13.53
C GLU A 68 0.38 11.13 13.55
N ASN A 69 1.24 10.49 12.75
CA ASN A 69 2.70 10.68 12.83
C ASN A 69 3.28 11.62 11.76
N TYR A 70 2.53 11.94 10.69
CA TYR A 70 3.06 12.76 9.60
C TYR A 70 3.20 14.22 10.01
N GLN A 71 4.44 14.69 10.12
CA GLN A 71 4.77 16.08 10.37
C GLN A 71 5.04 16.81 9.04
N PRO A 72 4.17 17.74 8.61
CA PRO A 72 4.25 18.41 7.31
C PRO A 72 5.53 19.24 7.13
N GLN A 73 6.20 19.61 8.23
CA GLN A 73 7.45 20.37 8.24
C GLN A 73 8.62 19.67 7.54
N PHE A 74 8.63 18.33 7.46
CA PHE A 74 9.75 17.60 6.85
C PHE A 74 9.65 17.41 5.35
N ASN A 75 8.52 17.78 4.73
CA ASN A 75 8.37 17.80 3.27
C ASN A 75 8.63 16.45 2.54
N ILE A 76 8.51 15.32 3.26
CA ILE A 76 8.89 13.97 2.78
C ILE A 76 7.69 13.05 2.56
N GLN A 77 6.49 13.57 2.29
CA GLN A 77 5.25 12.76 2.28
C GLN A 77 5.34 11.50 1.40
N ILE A 78 5.82 11.65 0.16
CA ILE A 78 5.99 10.54 -0.79
C ILE A 78 7.10 9.58 -0.35
N LYS A 79 8.24 10.08 0.14
CA LYS A 79 9.34 9.23 0.62
C LYS A 79 8.95 8.46 1.88
N TYR A 80 8.18 9.09 2.76
CA TYR A 80 7.63 8.47 3.95
C TYR A 80 6.62 7.38 3.55
N PHE A 81 5.72 7.69 2.62
CA PHE A 81 4.80 6.72 2.04
C PHE A 81 5.52 5.52 1.42
N GLU A 82 6.56 5.74 0.61
CA GLU A 82 7.37 4.67 0.02
C GLU A 82 7.97 3.74 1.09
N ARG A 83 8.44 4.28 2.22
CA ARG A 83 8.92 3.48 3.36
C ARG A 83 7.81 2.66 4.00
N VAL A 84 6.61 3.23 4.16
CA VAL A 84 5.44 2.53 4.69
C VAL A 84 5.04 1.37 3.77
N VAL A 85 4.92 1.61 2.46
CA VAL A 85 4.63 0.58 1.46
C VAL A 85 5.68 -0.53 1.49
N PHE A 86 6.96 -0.16 1.58
CA PHE A 86 8.06 -1.13 1.69
C PHE A 86 7.96 -1.98 2.97
N SER A 87 7.62 -1.36 4.10
CA SER A 87 7.39 -2.07 5.36
C SER A 87 6.24 -3.07 5.23
N VAL A 88 5.12 -2.66 4.64
CA VAL A 88 3.97 -3.55 4.38
C VAL A 88 4.37 -4.71 3.47
N CYS A 89 5.07 -4.46 2.38
CA CYS A 89 5.55 -5.54 1.50
C CYS A 89 6.48 -6.51 2.24
N LYS A 90 7.35 -5.99 3.12
CA LYS A 90 8.24 -6.81 3.94
C LYS A 90 7.45 -7.65 4.96
N GLU A 91 6.46 -7.05 5.63
CA GLU A 91 5.54 -7.74 6.55
C GLU A 91 4.81 -8.88 5.83
N LEU A 92 4.29 -8.63 4.62
CA LEU A 92 3.65 -9.64 3.77
C LEU A 92 4.60 -10.74 3.27
N CYS A 93 5.91 -10.50 3.21
CA CYS A 93 6.90 -11.53 2.91
C CYS A 93 7.22 -12.41 4.14
N THR A 94 7.19 -11.82 5.33
CA THR A 94 7.55 -12.51 6.59
C THR A 94 6.39 -13.28 7.21
N VAL A 95 5.17 -12.78 7.03
CA VAL A 95 3.97 -13.47 7.49
C VAL A 95 3.37 -14.14 6.27
N GLU A 96 3.09 -15.44 6.33
CA GLU A 96 2.32 -16.17 5.29
C GLU A 96 0.87 -15.66 5.14
N LEU A 97 0.59 -14.36 5.34
CA LEU A 97 -0.74 -13.73 5.29
C LEU A 97 -1.48 -13.94 3.97
N LEU A 98 -0.76 -14.27 2.89
CA LEU A 98 -1.39 -14.62 1.63
C LEU A 98 -2.13 -15.97 1.67
N THR A 99 -1.96 -16.77 2.73
CA THR A 99 -2.79 -17.96 2.99
C THR A 99 -4.18 -17.63 3.54
N VAL A 100 -4.37 -16.46 4.17
CA VAL A 100 -5.62 -16.13 4.90
C VAL A 100 -6.75 -15.66 3.97
N GLN A 101 -6.47 -15.20 2.74
CA GLN A 101 -7.53 -14.88 1.77
C GLN A 101 -8.08 -16.08 0.98
N LYS A 102 -7.59 -17.31 1.21
CA LYS A 102 -8.18 -18.52 0.61
C LYS A 102 -9.53 -18.93 1.22
N VAL A 103 -10.04 -18.25 2.24
CA VAL A 103 -11.28 -18.65 2.94
C VAL A 103 -12.55 -17.99 2.36
N CYS A 104 -12.44 -17.02 1.46
CA CYS A 104 -13.61 -16.31 0.92
C CYS A 104 -13.82 -16.43 -0.60
N ILE A 105 -13.27 -17.46 -1.24
CA ILE A 105 -13.71 -17.85 -2.59
C ILE A 105 -14.41 -19.20 -2.44
N PRO A 106 -15.75 -19.30 -2.59
CA PRO A 106 -16.35 -20.60 -2.75
C PRO A 106 -15.71 -21.24 -3.97
N PHE A 107 -15.01 -22.33 -3.73
CA PHE A 107 -14.52 -23.25 -4.74
C PHE A 107 -15.76 -23.86 -5.40
N ASN A 108 -16.41 -23.11 -6.30
CA ASN A 108 -17.41 -23.65 -7.18
C ASN A 108 -16.67 -24.50 -8.21
N SER A 109 -16.51 -25.76 -7.82
CA SER A 109 -16.83 -26.96 -8.56
C SER A 109 -16.58 -26.93 -10.07
N CYS A 110 -15.75 -27.88 -10.48
CA CYS A 110 -15.73 -28.59 -11.77
C CYS A 110 -17.02 -28.46 -12.60
N PRO A 111 -16.87 -28.49 -13.93
CA PRO A 111 -16.74 -29.80 -14.60
C PRO A 111 -15.32 -30.16 -15.04
#